data_AF-A0A068VGU2-F1
#
_entry.id   AF-A0A068VGU2-F1
#
_cell.length_a   1.000
_cell.length_b   1.000
_cell.length_c   1.000
_cell.angle_alpha   90.00
_cell.angle_beta   90.00
_cell.angle_gamma   90.00
#
_symmetry.space_group_name_H-M   'P 1'
#
loop_
_entity.id
_entity.type
_entity.pdbx_description
1 polymer ?
#
loop_
_entity_poly.entity_id
_entity_poly.type
_entity_poly.pdbx_seq_one_letter_code
_entity_poly.pdbx_strand_id
1 'polypeptide(L)'
;MDPNELVKLIEILNPQNKLGRITIITRMGAENMRVKPPHLIRAVRRAGQIVTWVSDPMHGNTIKAPCGLRYLTRPFDAIRAEVRAFFDVHEQESSHPGGVHLEMTGQNVTECIGGSRTVTL
;
A
#
# COMPACT_ATOMS: atom_id res chain seq x y z
N MET A 1 -5.19 6.93 9.87
CA MET A 1 -6.58 6.69 9.43
C MET A 1 -7.29 6.02 10.57
N ASP A 2 -8.32 6.67 11.11
CA ASP A 2 -9.20 6.06 12.10
C ASP A 2 -10.15 5.05 11.42
N PRO A 3 -10.42 3.87 12.00
CA PRO A 3 -11.29 2.87 11.37
C PRO A 3 -12.76 3.33 11.22
N ASN A 4 -13.28 4.11 12.16
CA ASN A 4 -14.67 4.58 12.09
C ASN A 4 -14.82 5.69 11.05
N GLU A 5 -13.83 6.57 10.96
CA GLU A 5 -13.76 7.57 9.89
C GLU A 5 -13.72 6.92 8.51
N LEU A 6 -12.91 5.86 8.33
CA LEU A 6 -12.86 5.11 7.08
C LEU A 6 -14.24 4.53 6.69
N VAL A 7 -14.92 3.88 7.64
CA VAL A 7 -16.26 3.31 7.41
C VAL A 7 -17.25 4.41 7.00
N LYS A 8 -17.25 5.55 7.70
CA LYS A 8 -18.11 6.69 7.38
C LYS A 8 -17.84 7.26 5.99
N LEU A 9 -16.56 7.35 5.59
CA LEU A 9 -16.20 7.79 4.24
C LEU A 9 -16.72 6.83 3.17
N ILE A 10 -16.61 5.52 3.41
CA ILE A 10 -17.12 4.51 2.47
C ILE A 10 -18.65 4.60 2.34
N GLU A 11 -19.37 4.80 3.45
CA GLU A 11 -20.83 5.04 3.45
C GLU A 11 -21.23 6.24 2.60
N ILE A 12 -20.51 7.36 2.74
CA ILE A 12 -20.78 8.58 1.97
C ILE A 12 -20.49 8.37 0.48
N LEU A 13 -19.39 7.69 0.14
CA LEU A 13 -18.92 7.55 -1.24
C LEU A 13 -19.54 6.36 -2.00
N ASN A 14 -20.08 5.37 -1.27
CA ASN A 14 -20.71 4.17 -1.80
C ASN A 14 -21.99 3.79 -1.03
N PRO A 15 -23.02 4.66 -1.02
CA PRO A 15 -24.22 4.45 -0.20
C PRO A 15 -25.04 3.21 -0.60
N GLN A 16 -24.91 2.73 -1.85
CA GLN A 16 -25.54 1.49 -2.30
C GLN A 16 -24.65 0.24 -2.15
N ASN A 17 -23.49 0.37 -1.50
CA ASN A 17 -22.50 -0.70 -1.31
C ASN A 17 -22.17 -1.46 -2.61
N LYS A 18 -22.04 -0.73 -3.72
CA LYS A 18 -21.81 -1.31 -5.06
C LYS A 18 -20.41 -1.92 -5.11
N LEU A 19 -20.32 -3.20 -5.49
CA LEU A 19 -19.06 -3.91 -5.64
C LEU A 19 -18.13 -3.20 -6.64
N GLY A 20 -16.85 -3.08 -6.28
CA GLY A 20 -15.83 -2.43 -7.10
C GLY A 20 -15.89 -0.90 -7.18
N ARG A 21 -16.88 -0.26 -6.53
CA ARG A 21 -17.01 1.21 -6.53
C ARG A 21 -15.88 1.90 -5.76
N ILE A 22 -15.46 1.32 -4.63
CA ILE A 22 -14.44 1.88 -3.75
C ILE A 22 -13.20 1.00 -3.78
N THR A 23 -12.07 1.65 -3.99
CA THR A 23 -10.74 1.05 -3.82
C THR A 23 -10.03 1.77 -2.68
N ILE A 24 -9.58 1.02 -1.68
CA ILE A 24 -8.76 1.52 -0.59
C ILE A 24 -7.30 1.23 -0.93
N ILE A 25 -6.52 2.28 -1.14
CA ILE A 25 -5.10 2.19 -1.42
C ILE A 25 -4.33 2.36 -0.10
N THR A 26 -3.60 1.33 0.30
CA THR A 26 -2.75 1.32 1.49
C THR A 26 -1.30 1.63 1.12
N ARG A 27 -0.74 2.67 1.73
CA ARG A 27 0.66 3.11 1.54
C ARG A 27 1.27 3.39 2.91
N MET A 28 1.68 2.33 3.59
CA MET A 28 2.02 2.39 5.01
C MET A 28 3.52 2.20 5.28
N GLY A 29 4.27 1.75 4.28
CA GLY A 29 5.66 1.35 4.44
C GLY A 29 5.75 -0.09 4.93
N ALA A 30 6.83 -0.79 4.54
CA ALA A 30 7.03 -2.21 4.85
C ALA A 30 6.94 -2.53 6.36
N GLU A 31 7.45 -1.62 7.21
CA GLU A 31 7.47 -1.79 8.66
C GLU A 31 6.07 -1.73 9.29
N ASN A 32 5.17 -0.89 8.75
CA ASN A 32 3.84 -0.69 9.33
C ASN A 32 2.77 -1.57 8.70
N MET A 33 3.04 -2.18 7.54
CA MET A 33 2.04 -2.91 6.77
C MET A 33 1.47 -4.11 7.54
N ARG A 34 2.22 -4.74 8.45
CA ARG A 34 1.67 -5.83 9.31
C ARG A 34 0.92 -5.33 10.55
N VAL A 35 1.05 -4.05 10.89
CA VAL A 35 0.56 -3.49 12.16
C VAL A 35 -0.74 -2.72 11.97
N LYS A 36 -0.80 -1.86 10.96
CA LYS A 36 -1.88 -0.87 10.79
C LYS A 36 -3.10 -1.38 9.99
N PRO A 37 -2.97 -2.03 8.83
CA PRO A 37 -4.13 -2.44 8.03
C PRO A 37 -5.11 -3.41 8.71
N PRO A 38 -4.69 -4.38 9.56
CA PRO A 38 -5.63 -5.34 10.16
C PRO A 38 -6.84 -4.70 10.83
N HIS A 39 -6.64 -3.62 11.59
CA HIS A 39 -7.75 -2.95 12.27
C HIS A 39 -8.72 -2.25 11.30
N LEU A 40 -8.24 -1.77 10.14
CA LEU A 40 -9.06 -1.17 9.09
C LEU A 40 -9.89 -2.24 8.37
N ILE A 41 -9.25 -3.35 7.99
CA ILE A 41 -9.92 -4.48 7.32
C ILE A 41 -11.06 -5.01 8.19
N ARG A 42 -10.80 -5.20 9.49
CA ARG A 42 -11.82 -5.65 10.45
C ARG A 42 -12.98 -4.67 10.58
N ALA A 43 -12.72 -3.36 10.59
CA ALA A 43 -13.77 -2.36 10.68
C ALA A 43 -14.67 -2.33 9.44
N VAL A 44 -14.08 -2.30 8.25
CA VAL A 44 -14.82 -2.35 6.97
C VAL A 44 -15.64 -3.64 6.88
N ARG A 45 -15.06 -4.78 7.26
CA ARG A 45 -15.78 -6.07 7.30
C ARG A 45 -16.96 -6.04 8.27
N ARG A 46 -16.78 -5.53 9.50
CA ARG A 46 -17.88 -5.41 10.48
C ARG A 46 -19.00 -4.51 9.99
N ALA A 47 -18.68 -3.48 9.22
CA ALA A 47 -19.66 -2.59 8.59
C ALA A 47 -20.37 -3.22 7.37
N GLY A 48 -19.99 -4.43 6.94
CA GLY A 48 -20.56 -5.10 5.77
C GLY A 48 -20.23 -4.41 4.43
N GLN A 49 -19.23 -3.53 4.42
CA GLN A 49 -18.85 -2.75 3.25
C GLN A 49 -17.98 -3.55 2.29
N ILE A 50 -18.24 -3.43 0.99
CA ILE A 50 -17.52 -4.11 -0.07
C ILE A 50 -16.56 -3.11 -0.72
N VAL A 51 -15.26 -3.39 -0.62
CA VAL A 51 -14.19 -2.56 -1.15
C VAL A 51 -13.11 -3.42 -1.80
N THR A 52 -12.37 -2.83 -2.73
CA THR A 52 -11.13 -3.42 -3.26
C THR A 52 -9.95 -2.91 -2.44
N TRP A 53 -9.13 -3.81 -1.91
CA TRP A 53 -7.88 -3.43 -1.22
C TRP A 53 -6.73 -3.43 -2.21
N VAL A 54 -5.95 -2.36 -2.23
CA VAL A 54 -4.78 -2.22 -3.09
C VAL A 54 -3.59 -1.76 -2.26
N SER A 55 -2.41 -2.32 -2.53
CA SER A 55 -1.14 -1.85 -1.96
C SER A 55 -0.48 -0.84 -2.88
N ASP A 56 -0.07 0.31 -2.34
CA ASP A 56 0.88 1.24 -2.93
C ASP A 56 2.19 1.15 -2.13
N PRO A 57 3.13 0.29 -2.55
CA PRO A 57 4.40 0.09 -1.86
C PRO A 57 5.45 1.16 -2.21
N MET A 58 5.10 2.19 -3.00
CA MET A 58 6.06 3.18 -3.47
C MET A 58 6.19 4.31 -2.45
N HIS A 59 5.06 4.90 -2.09
CA HIS A 59 5.05 6.15 -1.36
C HIS A 59 5.38 6.01 0.13
N GLY A 60 5.10 4.85 0.73
CA GLY A 60 5.41 4.57 2.14
C GLY A 60 6.89 4.30 2.40
N ASN A 61 7.69 4.00 1.37
CA ASN A 61 9.09 3.56 1.49
C ASN A 61 10.11 4.56 0.93
N THR A 62 9.72 5.83 0.79
CA THR A 62 10.61 6.86 0.24
C THR A 62 11.63 7.30 1.29
N ILE A 63 12.91 7.28 0.92
CA ILE A 63 14.03 7.74 1.74
C ILE A 63 14.79 8.87 1.04
N LYS A 64 15.55 9.64 1.80
CA LYS A 64 16.49 10.63 1.26
C LYS A 64 17.85 9.97 1.03
N ALA A 65 18.45 10.22 -0.14
CA ALA A 65 19.82 9.80 -0.40
C ALA A 65 20.80 10.49 0.57
N PRO A 66 21.87 9.81 1.02
CA PRO A 66 22.95 10.43 1.78
C PRO A 66 23.68 11.52 0.98
N CYS A 67 24.21 12.52 1.69
CA CYS A 67 25.19 13.54 1.26
C CYS A 67 25.11 14.06 -0.20
N GLY A 68 24.59 15.29 -0.38
CA GLY A 68 24.77 16.09 -1.60
C GLY A 68 23.78 15.81 -2.73
N LEU A 69 23.22 14.60 -2.81
CA LEU A 69 22.17 14.24 -3.77
C LEU A 69 20.80 14.61 -3.18
N ARG A 70 20.14 15.62 -3.76
CA ARG A 70 18.81 16.11 -3.32
C ARG A 70 17.64 15.25 -3.83
N TYR A 71 17.90 14.03 -4.28
CA TYR A 71 16.87 13.19 -4.89
C TYR A 71 16.31 12.19 -3.88
N LEU A 72 14.98 12.02 -3.93
CA LEU A 72 14.28 10.99 -3.18
C LEU A 72 14.49 9.66 -3.89
N THR A 73 14.73 8.59 -3.15
CA THR A 73 14.82 7.24 -3.70
C THR A 73 14.03 6.25 -2.85
N ARG A 74 13.83 5.04 -3.37
CA ARG A 74 13.09 3.97 -2.72
C ARG A 74 13.88 2.66 -2.86
N PRO A 75 14.16 1.94 -1.76
CA PRO A 75 14.78 0.64 -1.84
C PRO A 75 13.81 -0.38 -2.45
N PHE A 76 14.25 -1.09 -3.49
CA PHE A 76 13.47 -2.16 -4.12
C PHE A 76 13.04 -3.24 -3.12
N ASP A 77 13.90 -3.58 -2.17
CA ASP A 77 13.58 -4.56 -1.12
C ASP A 77 12.48 -4.08 -0.18
N ALA A 78 12.41 -2.78 0.14
CA ALA A 78 11.34 -2.22 0.94
C ALA A 78 10.00 -2.26 0.18
N ILE A 79 10.00 -1.90 -1.11
CA ILE A 79 8.83 -2.02 -1.99
C ILE A 79 8.32 -3.47 -2.00
N ARG A 80 9.21 -4.44 -2.25
CA ARG A 80 8.88 -5.86 -2.25
C ARG A 80 8.38 -6.35 -0.90
N ALA A 81 8.98 -5.88 0.20
CA ALA A 81 8.61 -6.27 1.55
C ALA A 81 7.21 -5.77 1.93
N GLU A 82 6.81 -4.56 1.51
CA GLU A 82 5.45 -4.05 1.72
C GLU A 82 4.42 -4.87 0.95
N VAL A 83 4.68 -5.23 -0.31
CA VAL A 83 3.78 -6.11 -1.07
C VAL A 83 3.62 -7.46 -0.40
N ARG A 84 4.72 -8.10 0.05
CA ARG A 84 4.63 -9.37 0.79
C ARG A 84 3.80 -9.23 2.07
N ALA A 85 4.07 -8.20 2.85
CA ALA A 85 3.33 -7.92 4.08
C ALA A 85 1.83 -7.71 3.83
N PHE A 86 1.47 -7.05 2.73
CA PHE A 86 0.08 -6.84 2.33
C PHE A 86 -0.63 -8.18 2.08
N PHE A 87 0.01 -9.11 1.36
CA PHE A 87 -0.53 -10.46 1.17
C PHE A 87 -0.66 -11.23 2.50
N ASP A 88 0.37 -11.21 3.36
CA ASP A 88 0.35 -11.88 4.66
C ASP A 88 -0.83 -11.39 5.53
N VAL A 89 -1.07 -10.07 5.55
CA VAL A 89 -2.16 -9.48 6.32
C VAL A 89 -3.52 -9.90 5.77
N HIS A 90 -3.68 -9.91 4.44
CA HIS A 90 -4.93 -10.33 3.84
C HIS A 90 -5.24 -11.81 4.10
N GLU A 91 -4.22 -12.67 4.06
CA GLU A 91 -4.34 -14.08 4.44
C GLU A 91 -4.75 -14.23 5.91
N GLN A 92 -4.05 -13.57 6.83
CA GLN A 92 -4.35 -13.60 8.27
C GLN A 92 -5.75 -13.08 8.60
N GLU A 93 -6.20 -12.03 7.90
CA GLU A 93 -7.53 -11.46 8.07
C GLU A 93 -8.60 -12.18 7.27
N SER A 94 -8.27 -13.23 6.51
CA SER A 94 -9.21 -13.93 5.61
C SER A 94 -9.96 -12.96 4.69
N SER A 95 -9.20 -12.11 4.01
CA SER A 95 -9.70 -11.06 3.12
C SER A 95 -8.95 -11.09 1.79
N HIS A 96 -9.44 -10.39 0.78
CA HIS A 96 -8.91 -10.49 -0.58
C HIS A 96 -7.91 -9.36 -0.91
N PRO A 97 -6.64 -9.69 -1.26
CA PRO A 97 -5.67 -8.71 -1.74
C PRO A 97 -5.98 -8.35 -3.21
N GLY A 98 -6.68 -7.24 -3.42
CA GLY A 98 -7.28 -6.89 -4.72
C GLY A 98 -6.34 -6.31 -5.78
N GLY A 99 -5.12 -5.87 -5.42
CA GLY A 99 -4.15 -5.42 -6.40
C GLY A 99 -2.97 -4.61 -5.86
N VAL A 100 -2.17 -4.09 -6.79
CA VAL A 100 -1.01 -3.22 -6.51
C VAL A 100 -1.07 -1.95 -7.37
N HIS A 101 -0.63 -0.84 -6.81
CA HIS A 101 -0.48 0.45 -7.48
C HIS A 101 1.01 0.81 -7.47
N LEU A 102 1.64 0.78 -8.63
CA LEU A 102 3.08 1.03 -8.79
C LEU A 102 3.34 2.28 -9.63
N GLU A 103 4.39 2.99 -9.27
CA GLU A 103 4.98 4.04 -10.11
C GLU A 103 6.12 3.40 -10.91
N MET A 104 5.98 3.36 -12.23
CA MET A 104 6.99 2.78 -13.10
C MET A 104 7.08 3.51 -14.44
N THR A 105 8.25 3.42 -15.07
CA THR A 105 8.51 3.91 -16.42
C THR A 105 9.16 2.82 -17.25
N GLY A 106 8.88 2.80 -18.55
CA GLY A 106 9.57 1.92 -19.51
C GLY A 106 10.97 2.40 -19.89
N GLN A 107 11.38 3.57 -19.39
CA GLN A 107 12.71 4.14 -19.62
C GLN A 107 13.75 3.51 -18.68
N ASN A 108 14.99 3.44 -19.13
CA ASN A 108 16.10 2.90 -18.35
C ASN A 108 16.64 3.94 -17.34
N VAL A 109 15.91 4.14 -16.25
CA VAL A 109 16.24 5.11 -15.18
C VAL A 109 16.88 4.44 -13.96
N THR A 110 17.49 5.23 -13.08
CA THR A 110 18.18 4.77 -11.85
C THR A 110 17.58 5.39 -10.58
N GLU A 111 16.25 5.56 -10.55
CA GLU A 111 15.55 6.29 -9.48
C GLU A 111 15.34 5.47 -8.20
N CYS A 112 15.24 4.15 -8.31
CA CYS A 112 15.11 3.22 -7.18
C CYS A 112 16.42 2.43 -7.00
N ILE A 113 16.83 2.24 -5.75
CA ILE A 113 18.05 1.49 -5.41
C ILE A 113 17.77 -0.01 -5.25
N GLY A 114 18.78 -0.84 -5.54
CA GLY A 114 18.70 -2.29 -5.51
C GLY A 114 18.20 -2.88 -6.83
N GLY A 115 17.31 -3.87 -6.74
CA GLY A 115 16.84 -4.65 -7.88
C GLY A 115 17.92 -5.56 -8.48
N SER A 116 17.62 -6.21 -9.61
CA SER A 116 18.55 -7.14 -10.27
C SER A 116 19.81 -6.46 -10.83
N ARG A 117 19.78 -5.14 -11.03
CA ARG A 117 20.92 -4.35 -11.54
C ARG A 117 21.74 -3.70 -10.42
N THR A 118 21.37 -3.94 -9.15
CA THR A 118 22.08 -3.44 -7.96
C THR A 118 22.40 -1.95 -8.05
N VAL A 119 21.38 -1.13 -8.33
CA VAL A 119 21.55 0.33 -8.34
C VAL A 119 21.91 0.79 -6.94
N THR A 120 23.04 1.48 -6.77
CA THR A 120 23.49 2.01 -5.48
C THR A 120 23.24 3.51 -5.39
N LEU A 121 23.34 4.03 -4.15
CA LEU A 121 23.40 5.46 -3.87
C LEU A 121 24.69 6.10 -4.40
#